data_AF-A0A7J4SLJ2-F1
#
_entry.id   AF-A0A7J4SLJ2-F1
#
_cell.length_a   1.000
_cell.length_b   1.000
_cell.length_c   1.000
_cell.angle_alpha   90.00
_cell.angle_beta   90.00
_cell.angle_gamma   90.00
#
_symmetry.space_group_name_H-M   'P 1'
#
loop_
_entity.id
_entity.type
_entity.pdbx_description
1 polymer ?
#
loop_
_entity_poly.entity_id
_entity_poly.type
_entity_poly.pdbx_seq_one_letter_code
_entity_poly.pdbx_strand_id
1 'polypeptide(L)'
;MTNFPSTQSPYTPHTPADVEAMLLHLGFESIEDLFNIPPPIQFSDSFKIPPRSEHEIKIELKEIFDKNLPLVEFLGHGYYSHYIPSLVDHISDRSEFLTSYTQYQPEISQGFLQVLFEYQSLIVELTGLGIANSSMYDFATSIGEAALLSGRISPTRTKILVPDILRSERLSVLKNYTSNSGFKIESYPTRDSNTDIEKLENLFSDDVSMIYIESPNSHGALEESIKDISDMAHASGSLCCLGTDPIALSILESPSSLGVDIVVGDASVLGLPNAYGMGVGLFACRSDYLRQVPGRLVGITKDATNRRAYTLTLQTREQH
;
A
#
# COMPACT_ATOMS: atom_id res chain seq x y z
N MET A 1 -18.58 42.47 -10.92
CA MET A 1 -17.79 41.37 -11.48
C MET A 1 -16.35 41.87 -11.56
N THR A 2 -15.55 41.58 -10.54
CA THR A 2 -14.16 42.00 -10.47
C THR A 2 -13.34 41.12 -11.39
N ASN A 3 -12.92 41.69 -12.53
CA ASN A 3 -11.87 41.14 -13.38
C ASN A 3 -10.58 41.06 -12.55
N PHE A 4 -10.17 39.85 -12.17
CA PHE A 4 -8.81 39.64 -11.67
C PHE A 4 -7.84 39.87 -12.85
N PRO A 5 -6.79 40.70 -12.70
CA PRO A 5 -5.73 40.78 -13.69
C PRO A 5 -5.02 39.42 -13.75
N SER A 6 -5.03 38.82 -14.93
CA SER A 6 -4.61 37.45 -15.22
C SER A 6 -3.08 37.28 -15.31
N THR A 7 -2.30 37.70 -14.32
CA THR A 7 -0.83 37.54 -14.38
C THR A 7 -0.21 36.78 -13.23
N GLN A 8 -0.95 36.47 -12.16
CA GLN A 8 -0.39 35.75 -11.02
C GLN A 8 -1.22 34.50 -10.70
N SER A 9 -0.57 33.34 -10.79
CA SER A 9 -1.17 32.07 -10.40
C SER A 9 -1.36 32.04 -8.88
N PRO A 10 -2.50 31.57 -8.35
CA PRO A 10 -2.67 31.38 -6.90
C PRO A 10 -1.70 30.34 -6.32
N TYR A 11 -1.01 29.59 -7.18
CA TYR A 11 -0.03 28.58 -6.81
C TYR A 11 1.42 29.10 -6.80
N THR A 12 1.67 30.34 -7.24
CA THR A 12 3.00 30.96 -7.19
C THR A 12 3.03 32.02 -6.08
N PRO A 13 3.86 31.86 -5.04
CA PRO A 13 3.82 32.76 -3.89
C PRO A 13 4.51 34.11 -4.14
N HIS A 14 5.42 34.18 -5.10
CA HIS A 14 6.23 35.38 -5.38
C HIS A 14 5.48 36.36 -6.28
N THR A 15 5.51 37.65 -5.93
CA THR A 15 5.06 38.76 -6.77
C THR A 15 6.10 39.10 -7.83
N PRO A 16 5.72 39.83 -8.91
CA PRO A 16 6.70 40.34 -9.87
C PRO A 16 7.82 41.14 -9.22
N ALA A 17 7.52 41.89 -8.15
CA ALA A 17 8.53 42.65 -7.40
C ALA A 17 9.48 41.74 -6.61
N ASP A 18 8.98 40.65 -6.02
CA ASP A 18 9.82 39.65 -5.34
C ASP A 18 10.77 38.99 -6.36
N VAL A 19 10.25 38.61 -7.53
CA VAL A 19 11.04 38.01 -8.61
C VAL A 19 12.14 38.97 -9.09
N GLU A 20 11.81 40.24 -9.33
CA GLU A 20 12.78 41.26 -9.74
C GLU A 20 13.88 41.45 -8.67
N ALA A 21 13.50 41.56 -7.40
CA ALA A 21 14.46 41.69 -6.30
C ALA A 21 15.39 40.47 -6.18
N MET A 22 14.85 39.26 -6.35
CA MET A 22 15.64 38.02 -6.34
C MET A 22 16.61 37.93 -7.52
N LEU A 23 16.16 38.28 -8.74
CA LEU A 23 17.01 38.29 -9.93
C LEU A 23 18.15 39.30 -9.79
N LEU A 24 17.84 40.52 -9.33
CA LEU A 24 18.85 41.55 -9.07
C LEU A 24 19.88 41.09 -8.03
N HIS A 25 19.43 40.44 -6.95
CA HIS A 25 20.33 39.91 -5.93
C HIS A 25 21.27 38.83 -6.47
N LEU A 26 20.77 37.97 -7.36
CA LEU A 26 21.53 36.89 -7.99
C LEU A 26 22.38 37.36 -9.18
N GLY A 27 22.16 38.59 -9.67
CA GLY A 27 22.87 39.16 -10.81
C GLY A 27 22.37 38.69 -12.18
N PHE A 28 21.10 38.28 -12.28
CA PHE A 28 20.46 37.90 -13.55
C PHE A 28 19.48 38.98 -14.01
N GLU A 29 19.32 39.13 -15.33
CA GLU A 29 18.41 40.12 -15.92
C GLU A 29 17.00 39.54 -16.16
N SER A 30 16.87 38.22 -16.28
CA SER A 30 15.59 37.53 -16.52
C SER A 30 15.55 36.11 -15.95
N ILE A 31 14.35 35.51 -15.90
CA ILE A 31 14.16 34.11 -15.54
C ILE A 31 14.82 33.19 -16.58
N GLU A 32 14.75 33.57 -17.85
CA GLU A 32 15.37 32.86 -18.97
C GLU A 32 16.90 32.80 -18.81
N ASP A 33 17.53 33.91 -18.40
CA ASP A 33 18.97 33.97 -18.13
C ASP A 33 19.37 33.12 -16.92
N LEU A 34 18.52 33.09 -15.87
CA LEU A 34 18.74 32.26 -14.69
C LEU A 34 18.73 30.77 -15.04
N PHE A 35 17.76 30.31 -15.86
CA PHE A 35 17.65 28.91 -16.22
C PHE A 35 18.66 28.46 -17.29
N ASN A 36 18.96 29.31 -18.28
CA ASN A 36 19.95 29.08 -19.35
C ASN A 36 19.97 27.62 -19.87
N ILE A 37 18.81 27.13 -20.29
CA ILE A 37 18.65 25.74 -20.72
C ILE A 37 19.42 25.52 -22.03
N PRO A 38 20.30 24.51 -22.14
CA PRO A 38 21.05 24.24 -23.36
C PRO A 38 20.13 24.01 -24.58
N PRO A 39 20.43 24.60 -25.76
CA PRO A 39 19.57 24.49 -26.94
C PRO A 39 19.17 23.07 -27.36
N PRO A 40 20.02 22.03 -27.24
CA PRO A 40 19.64 20.66 -27.63
C PRO A 40 18.51 20.04 -26.81
N ILE A 41 18.27 20.55 -25.59
CA ILE A 41 17.25 20.02 -24.66
C ILE A 41 16.17 21.05 -24.31
N GLN A 42 16.28 22.27 -24.84
CA GLN A 42 15.32 23.32 -24.59
C GLN A 42 14.03 23.05 -25.37
N PHE A 43 12.91 23.01 -24.66
CA PHE A 43 11.60 22.97 -25.29
C PHE A 43 11.26 24.32 -25.91
N SER A 44 11.03 24.35 -27.22
CA SER A 44 10.83 25.58 -28.01
C SER A 44 9.46 25.69 -28.68
N ASP A 45 8.57 24.69 -28.51
CA ASP A 45 7.18 24.77 -28.96
C ASP A 45 6.30 25.32 -27.82
N SER A 46 5.02 25.51 -28.11
CA SER A 46 3.99 25.76 -27.11
C SER A 46 3.41 24.45 -26.59
N PHE A 47 3.07 24.40 -25.30
CA PHE A 47 2.31 23.29 -24.74
C PHE A 47 0.91 23.13 -25.34
N LYS A 48 0.37 24.15 -26.04
CA LYS A 48 -0.97 24.13 -26.66
C LYS A 48 -2.09 23.76 -25.68
N ILE A 49 -1.89 24.06 -24.39
CA ILE A 49 -2.89 23.89 -23.33
C ILE A 49 -3.65 25.21 -23.19
N PRO A 50 -4.96 25.24 -23.47
CA PRO A 50 -5.73 26.47 -23.37
C PRO A 50 -5.97 26.84 -21.89
N PRO A 51 -5.91 28.13 -21.51
CA PRO A 51 -6.14 28.54 -20.13
C PRO A 51 -7.60 28.34 -19.73
N ARG A 52 -7.81 28.01 -18.45
CA ARG A 52 -9.12 27.88 -17.81
C ARG A 52 -9.03 28.43 -16.40
N SER A 53 -10.08 29.11 -15.96
CA SER A 53 -10.30 29.47 -14.56
C SER A 53 -10.66 28.24 -13.72
N GLU A 54 -10.48 28.36 -12.40
CA GLU A 54 -10.92 27.32 -11.45
C GLU A 54 -12.41 26.97 -11.62
N HIS A 55 -13.24 27.98 -11.90
CA HIS A 55 -14.67 27.79 -12.09
C HIS A 55 -14.99 26.97 -13.36
N GLU A 56 -14.34 27.30 -14.48
CA GLU A 56 -14.52 26.56 -15.74
C GLU A 56 -14.10 25.09 -15.58
N ILE A 57 -12.96 24.83 -14.92
CA ILE A 57 -12.49 23.46 -14.66
C ILE A 57 -13.47 22.70 -13.75
N LYS A 58 -14.03 23.32 -12.71
CA LYS A 58 -15.01 22.65 -11.84
C LYS A 58 -16.28 22.24 -12.60
N ILE A 59 -16.76 23.07 -13.52
CA ILE A 59 -17.92 22.74 -14.36
C ILE A 59 -17.57 21.58 -15.29
N GLU A 60 -16.44 21.65 -15.98
CA GLU A 60 -15.99 20.61 -16.91
C GLU A 60 -15.82 19.25 -16.21
N LEU A 61 -15.15 19.23 -15.04
CA LEU A 61 -14.99 18.01 -14.26
C LEU A 61 -16.32 17.45 -13.77
N LYS A 62 -17.26 18.32 -13.36
CA LYS A 62 -18.60 17.89 -12.98
C LYS A 62 -19.32 17.23 -14.17
N GLU A 63 -19.27 17.82 -15.36
CA GLU A 63 -19.87 17.23 -16.56
C GLU A 63 -19.25 15.90 -16.95
N ILE A 64 -17.95 15.71 -16.70
CA ILE A 64 -17.27 14.43 -16.89
C ILE A 64 -17.76 13.40 -15.87
N PHE A 65 -17.78 13.74 -14.58
CA PHE A 65 -18.17 12.82 -13.51
C PHE A 65 -19.66 12.48 -13.52
N ASP A 66 -20.53 13.38 -13.97
CA ASP A 66 -21.97 13.14 -14.12
C ASP A 66 -22.29 12.08 -15.19
N LYS A 67 -21.30 11.64 -16.00
CA LYS A 67 -21.43 10.51 -16.93
C LYS A 67 -21.32 9.14 -16.25
N ASN A 68 -20.79 9.08 -15.02
CA ASN A 68 -20.68 7.84 -14.26
C ASN A 68 -22.05 7.41 -13.75
N LEU A 69 -22.30 6.09 -13.72
CA LEU A 69 -23.56 5.54 -13.21
C LEU A 69 -23.45 5.27 -11.70
N PRO A 70 -24.38 5.78 -10.87
CA PRO A 70 -24.40 5.49 -9.44
C PRO A 70 -25.02 4.10 -9.20
N LEU A 71 -24.21 3.06 -9.30
CA LEU A 71 -24.63 1.67 -9.12
C LEU A 71 -24.45 1.21 -7.67
N VAL A 72 -25.30 0.27 -7.25
CA VAL A 72 -25.03 -0.55 -6.06
C VAL A 72 -24.23 -1.76 -6.53
N GLU A 73 -22.97 -1.83 -6.11
CA GLU A 73 -22.01 -2.82 -6.60
C GLU A 73 -21.85 -3.99 -5.60
N PHE A 74 -22.14 -5.20 -6.06
CA PHE A 74 -21.93 -6.46 -5.33
C PHE A 74 -20.92 -7.38 -6.02
N LEU A 75 -20.04 -6.82 -6.86
CA LEU A 75 -19.00 -7.58 -7.55
C LEU A 75 -17.96 -8.16 -6.59
N GLY A 76 -17.78 -7.54 -5.42
CA GLY A 76 -16.82 -7.97 -4.40
C GLY A 76 -15.38 -7.88 -4.89
N HIS A 77 -14.66 -9.00 -4.79
CA HIS A 77 -13.27 -9.13 -5.25
C HIS A 77 -12.27 -8.10 -4.65
N GLY A 78 -12.45 -7.73 -3.39
CA GLY A 78 -11.60 -6.77 -2.69
C GLY A 78 -12.18 -5.35 -2.61
N TYR A 79 -13.26 -5.05 -3.33
CA TYR A 79 -13.96 -3.77 -3.24
C TYR A 79 -15.38 -3.99 -2.78
N TYR A 80 -15.69 -3.46 -1.60
CA TYR A 80 -16.96 -3.70 -0.92
C TYR A 80 -17.56 -2.36 -0.54
N SER A 81 -18.80 -2.11 -0.96
CA SER A 81 -19.52 -0.92 -0.50
C SER A 81 -19.76 -1.01 1.00
N HIS A 82 -19.33 0.01 1.75
CA HIS A 82 -19.48 0.07 3.20
C HIS A 82 -19.75 1.51 3.65
N TYR A 83 -20.24 1.66 4.88
CA TYR A 83 -20.46 2.99 5.46
C TYR A 83 -19.12 3.63 5.81
N ILE A 84 -18.89 4.83 5.29
CA ILE A 84 -17.72 5.66 5.61
C ILE A 84 -18.21 6.76 6.56
N PRO A 85 -17.70 6.81 7.80
CA PRO A 85 -18.07 7.88 8.73
C PRO A 85 -17.69 9.24 8.17
N SER A 86 -18.58 10.24 8.29
CA SER A 86 -18.31 11.61 7.80
C SER A 86 -17.07 12.27 8.41
N LEU A 87 -16.61 11.76 9.57
CA LEU A 87 -15.35 12.16 10.17
C LEU A 87 -14.15 11.88 9.26
N VAL A 88 -14.18 10.83 8.42
CA VAL A 88 -13.08 10.47 7.51
C VAL A 88 -12.84 11.57 6.49
N ASP A 89 -13.91 12.09 5.86
CA ASP A 89 -13.81 13.22 4.93
C ASP A 89 -13.27 14.47 5.63
N HIS A 90 -13.80 14.77 6.83
CA HIS A 90 -13.31 15.89 7.64
C HIS A 90 -11.83 15.78 8.02
N ILE A 91 -11.32 14.58 8.30
CA ILE A 91 -9.89 14.36 8.57
C ILE A 91 -9.08 14.51 7.28
N SER A 92 -9.59 14.01 6.15
CA SER A 92 -8.91 14.06 4.85
C SER A 92 -8.71 15.50 4.35
N ASP A 93 -9.64 16.41 4.68
CA ASP A 93 -9.55 17.83 4.35
C ASP A 93 -8.58 18.63 5.24
N ARG A 94 -8.08 18.04 6.33
CA ARG A 94 -7.16 18.73 7.23
C ARG A 94 -5.75 18.79 6.63
N SER A 95 -5.21 20.00 6.53
CA SER A 95 -3.88 20.24 5.94
C SER A 95 -2.77 19.46 6.64
N GLU A 96 -2.86 19.21 7.96
CA GLU A 96 -1.83 18.44 8.66
C GLU A 96 -1.71 16.98 8.18
N PHE A 97 -2.81 16.40 7.65
CA PHE A 97 -2.81 15.08 7.04
C PHE A 97 -2.61 15.13 5.52
N LEU A 98 -3.19 16.14 4.86
CA LEU A 98 -3.16 16.26 3.40
C LEU A 98 -1.81 16.73 2.84
N THR A 99 -1.15 17.68 3.52
CA THR A 99 0.05 18.35 2.97
C THR A 99 1.35 17.89 3.62
N SER A 100 1.28 17.15 4.72
CA SER A 100 2.49 16.60 5.33
C SER A 100 3.05 15.45 4.47
N TYR A 101 4.37 15.28 4.50
CA TYR A 101 5.02 14.13 3.85
C TYR A 101 5.48 13.13 4.91
N THR A 102 6.32 12.17 4.48
CA THR A 102 6.91 11.17 5.36
C THR A 102 7.46 11.81 6.64
N GLN A 103 7.13 11.21 7.78
CA GLN A 103 7.36 11.74 9.12
C GLN A 103 8.82 11.56 9.57
N TYR A 104 9.77 12.09 8.79
CA TYR A 104 11.21 12.04 9.06
C TYR A 104 11.62 12.89 10.28
N GLN A 105 10.83 13.90 10.65
CA GLN A 105 11.04 14.76 11.81
C GLN A 105 10.03 14.38 12.90
N PRO A 106 10.31 13.34 13.70
CA PRO A 106 9.32 12.77 14.61
C PRO A 106 8.80 13.77 15.64
N GLU A 107 9.63 14.72 16.09
CA GLU A 107 9.30 15.72 17.12
C GLU A 107 8.11 16.60 16.75
N ILE A 108 7.91 16.84 15.45
CA ILE A 108 6.80 17.65 14.92
C ILE A 108 5.75 16.81 14.18
N SER A 109 5.82 15.48 14.30
CA SER A 109 4.94 14.53 13.59
C SER A 109 4.31 13.47 14.51
N GLN A 110 4.37 13.67 15.84
CA GLN A 110 3.92 12.69 16.82
C GLN A 110 2.46 12.23 16.66
N GLY A 111 1.54 13.14 16.29
CA GLY A 111 0.13 12.79 16.09
C GLY A 111 -0.07 11.78 14.97
N PHE A 112 0.56 12.02 13.81
CA PHE A 112 0.49 11.10 12.66
C PHE A 112 1.16 9.78 12.99
N LEU A 113 2.36 9.81 13.59
CA LEU A 113 3.08 8.61 13.99
C LEU A 113 2.29 7.76 14.99
N GLN A 114 1.57 8.38 15.93
CA GLN A 114 0.69 7.67 16.84
C GLN A 114 -0.44 6.94 16.08
N VAL A 115 -1.11 7.61 15.13
CA VAL A 115 -2.18 6.99 14.32
C VAL A 115 -1.65 5.79 13.53
N LEU A 116 -0.46 5.90 12.94
CA LEU A 116 0.18 4.78 12.24
C LEU A 116 0.55 3.63 13.18
N PHE A 117 1.02 3.94 14.40
CA PHE A 117 1.28 2.94 15.42
C PHE A 117 -0.01 2.23 15.87
N GLU A 118 -1.11 2.96 16.00
CA GLU A 118 -2.43 2.41 16.33
C GLU A 118 -2.97 1.53 15.19
N TYR A 119 -2.77 1.92 13.93
CA TYR A 119 -3.05 1.05 12.77
C TYR A 119 -2.26 -0.27 12.85
N GLN A 120 -0.95 -0.20 13.08
CA GLN A 120 -0.13 -1.41 13.24
C GLN A 120 -0.62 -2.28 14.40
N SER A 121 -1.02 -1.65 15.52
CA SER A 121 -1.54 -2.35 16.70
C SER A 121 -2.84 -3.07 16.39
N LEU A 122 -3.78 -2.42 15.69
CA LEU A 122 -5.03 -3.02 15.24
C LEU A 122 -4.77 -4.27 14.38
N ILE A 123 -3.86 -4.17 13.39
CA ILE A 123 -3.54 -5.31 12.52
C ILE A 123 -2.88 -6.44 13.30
N VAL A 124 -1.98 -6.12 14.24
CA VAL A 124 -1.36 -7.12 15.13
C VAL A 124 -2.42 -7.82 15.99
N GLU A 125 -3.38 -7.09 16.57
CA GLU A 125 -4.46 -7.68 17.37
C GLU A 125 -5.38 -8.59 16.54
N LEU A 126 -5.75 -8.17 15.32
CA LEU A 126 -6.59 -8.97 14.42
C LEU A 126 -5.89 -10.23 13.90
N THR A 127 -4.60 -10.12 13.60
CA THR A 127 -3.83 -11.25 13.02
C THR A 127 -3.26 -12.19 14.07
N GLY A 128 -3.06 -11.69 15.30
CA GLY A 128 -2.27 -12.36 16.35
C GLY A 128 -0.76 -12.40 16.07
N LEU A 129 -0.29 -11.81 14.97
CA LEU A 129 1.12 -11.80 14.56
C LEU A 129 1.90 -10.70 15.29
N GLY A 130 3.22 -10.77 15.25
CA GLY A 130 4.05 -9.88 16.06
C GLY A 130 4.33 -8.50 15.45
N ILE A 131 4.17 -8.34 14.13
CA ILE A 131 4.53 -7.12 13.41
C ILE A 131 3.49 -6.84 12.32
N ALA A 132 3.13 -5.57 12.18
CA ALA A 132 2.47 -5.03 10.99
C ALA A 132 3.21 -3.77 10.54
N ASN A 133 3.27 -3.54 9.22
CA ASN A 133 3.85 -2.32 8.65
C ASN A 133 2.81 -1.21 8.47
N SER A 134 3.23 -0.06 7.95
CA SER A 134 2.37 1.12 7.80
C SER A 134 2.63 1.88 6.49
N SER A 135 2.34 1.36 5.30
CA SER A 135 1.53 0.21 4.86
C SER A 135 2.16 -0.36 3.57
N MET A 136 1.39 -1.10 2.76
CA MET A 136 1.72 -1.42 1.37
C MET A 136 0.81 -0.67 0.38
N TYR A 137 1.13 -0.74 -0.93
CA TYR A 137 0.34 -0.05 -1.97
C TYR A 137 -1.04 -0.67 -2.15
N ASP A 138 -1.12 -1.99 -2.27
CA ASP A 138 -2.38 -2.72 -2.45
C ASP A 138 -2.19 -4.20 -2.05
N PHE A 139 -3.27 -4.99 -2.12
CA PHE A 139 -3.23 -6.41 -1.83
C PHE A 139 -2.27 -7.17 -2.77
N ALA A 140 -2.33 -6.92 -4.08
CA ALA A 140 -1.57 -7.68 -5.07
C ALA A 140 -0.04 -7.52 -4.90
N THR A 141 0.40 -6.29 -4.68
CA THR A 141 1.81 -5.95 -4.38
C THR A 141 2.27 -6.49 -3.04
N SER A 142 1.37 -6.57 -2.05
CA SER A 142 1.66 -7.21 -0.76
C SER A 142 1.99 -8.69 -0.90
N ILE A 143 1.31 -9.42 -1.80
CA ILE A 143 1.66 -10.83 -2.12
C ILE A 143 3.07 -10.91 -2.72
N GLY A 144 3.41 -9.99 -3.62
CA GLY A 144 4.75 -9.89 -4.21
C GLY A 144 5.83 -9.70 -3.14
N GLU A 145 5.61 -8.81 -2.19
CA GLU A 145 6.54 -8.58 -1.09
C GLU A 145 6.62 -9.74 -0.09
N ALA A 146 5.53 -10.49 0.11
CA ALA A 146 5.55 -11.71 0.91
C ALA A 146 6.45 -12.77 0.25
N ALA A 147 6.38 -12.92 -1.07
CA ALA A 147 7.26 -13.81 -1.82
C ALA A 147 8.73 -13.34 -1.79
N LEU A 148 8.99 -12.04 -1.90
CA LEU A 148 10.36 -11.52 -1.77
C LEU A 148 10.91 -11.70 -0.34
N LEU A 149 10.07 -11.50 0.68
CA LEU A 149 10.42 -11.75 2.08
C LEU A 149 10.77 -13.22 2.32
N SER A 150 9.99 -14.16 1.78
CA SER A 150 10.28 -15.60 1.91
C SER A 150 11.62 -15.97 1.28
N GLY A 151 11.96 -15.37 0.13
CA GLY A 151 13.28 -15.52 -0.50
C GLY A 151 14.43 -14.97 0.32
N ARG A 152 14.23 -13.84 1.03
CA ARG A 152 15.27 -13.31 1.93
C ARG A 152 15.50 -14.20 3.15
N ILE A 153 14.47 -14.89 3.61
CA ILE A 153 14.56 -15.86 4.72
C ILE A 153 15.21 -17.16 4.25
N SER A 154 14.83 -17.65 3.08
CA SER A 154 15.30 -18.91 2.50
C SER A 154 15.83 -18.72 1.07
N PRO A 155 17.05 -18.19 0.89
CA PRO A 155 17.56 -17.77 -0.43
C PRO A 155 17.74 -18.89 -1.45
N THR A 156 17.78 -20.14 -1.01
CA THR A 156 17.94 -21.32 -1.88
C THR A 156 16.61 -21.86 -2.40
N ARG A 157 15.48 -21.36 -1.88
CA ARG A 157 14.13 -21.85 -2.20
C ARG A 157 13.47 -20.91 -3.19
N THR A 158 13.08 -21.43 -4.34
CA THR A 158 12.67 -20.62 -5.49
C THR A 158 11.26 -20.91 -5.97
N LYS A 159 10.49 -21.76 -5.29
CA LYS A 159 9.10 -22.05 -5.67
C LYS A 159 8.10 -21.35 -4.74
N ILE A 160 7.07 -20.74 -5.33
CA ILE A 160 5.92 -20.16 -4.62
C ILE A 160 4.66 -20.90 -5.06
N LEU A 161 3.90 -21.44 -4.10
CA LEU A 161 2.64 -22.12 -4.34
C LEU A 161 1.47 -21.13 -4.18
N VAL A 162 0.54 -21.11 -5.12
CA VAL A 162 -0.67 -20.26 -5.10
C VAL A 162 -1.91 -21.06 -5.50
N PRO A 163 -3.14 -20.71 -5.09
CA PRO A 163 -4.32 -21.46 -5.51
C PRO A 163 -4.59 -21.25 -7.00
N ASP A 164 -5.11 -22.28 -7.68
CA ASP A 164 -5.53 -22.20 -9.08
C ASP A 164 -6.71 -21.22 -9.33
N ILE A 165 -7.46 -20.89 -8.29
CA ILE A 165 -8.54 -19.88 -8.27
C ILE A 165 -8.07 -18.46 -7.93
N LEU A 166 -6.74 -18.24 -7.78
CA LEU A 166 -6.20 -16.89 -7.56
C LEU A 166 -6.60 -15.97 -8.71
N ARG A 167 -7.10 -14.78 -8.37
CA ARG A 167 -7.43 -13.75 -9.35
C ARG A 167 -6.26 -13.47 -10.30
N SER A 168 -6.55 -13.40 -11.59
CA SER A 168 -5.54 -13.27 -12.64
C SER A 168 -4.71 -12.00 -12.51
N GLU A 169 -5.29 -10.90 -12.00
CA GLU A 169 -4.59 -9.64 -11.78
C GLU A 169 -3.56 -9.77 -10.64
N ARG A 170 -3.94 -10.43 -9.53
CA ARG A 170 -3.01 -10.71 -8.41
C ARG A 170 -1.88 -11.63 -8.84
N LEU A 171 -2.21 -12.69 -9.59
CA LEU A 171 -1.20 -13.59 -10.15
C LEU A 171 -0.26 -12.87 -11.13
N SER A 172 -0.78 -11.97 -11.95
CA SER A 172 0.01 -11.15 -12.88
C SER A 172 0.98 -10.24 -12.12
N VAL A 173 0.50 -9.53 -11.08
CA VAL A 173 1.35 -8.67 -10.25
C VAL A 173 2.43 -9.50 -9.56
N LEU A 174 2.08 -10.62 -8.94
CA LEU A 174 3.05 -11.52 -8.30
C LEU A 174 4.14 -11.97 -9.27
N LYS A 175 3.76 -12.44 -10.48
CA LYS A 175 4.71 -12.83 -11.54
C LYS A 175 5.65 -11.70 -11.93
N ASN A 176 5.12 -10.48 -12.08
CA ASN A 176 5.93 -9.32 -12.45
C ASN A 176 6.87 -8.92 -11.30
N TYR A 177 6.38 -8.90 -10.05
CA TYR A 177 7.16 -8.55 -8.86
C TYR A 177 8.37 -9.47 -8.66
N THR A 178 8.20 -10.76 -8.95
CA THR A 178 9.23 -11.77 -8.72
C THR A 178 10.03 -12.17 -9.97
N SER A 179 9.75 -11.54 -11.12
CA SER A 179 10.31 -11.92 -12.43
C SER A 179 11.83 -11.96 -12.47
N ASN A 180 12.49 -11.03 -11.77
CA ASN A 180 13.96 -10.92 -11.71
C ASN A 180 14.57 -11.56 -10.45
N SER A 181 13.76 -12.23 -9.64
CA SER A 181 14.18 -12.82 -8.36
C SER A 181 14.37 -14.35 -8.43
N GLY A 182 14.19 -14.95 -9.61
CA GLY A 182 14.37 -16.39 -9.82
C GLY A 182 13.22 -17.26 -9.34
N PHE A 183 12.14 -16.67 -8.81
CA PHE A 183 10.98 -17.42 -8.33
C PHE A 183 10.18 -18.05 -9.48
N LYS A 184 9.74 -19.28 -9.26
CA LYS A 184 8.76 -20.01 -10.06
C LYS A 184 7.45 -20.07 -9.30
N ILE A 185 6.38 -19.59 -9.92
CA ILE A 185 5.04 -19.61 -9.34
C ILE A 185 4.30 -20.83 -9.92
N GLU A 186 3.86 -21.71 -9.03
CA GLU A 186 3.14 -22.94 -9.36
C GLU A 186 1.78 -22.94 -8.67
N SER A 187 0.73 -23.28 -9.42
CA SER A 187 -0.62 -23.34 -8.86
C SER A 187 -0.87 -24.70 -8.19
N TYR A 188 -1.52 -24.69 -7.03
CA TYR A 188 -2.07 -25.89 -6.40
C TYR A 188 -3.58 -25.99 -6.66
N PRO A 189 -4.12 -27.22 -6.75
CA PRO A 189 -5.53 -27.42 -7.09
C PRO A 189 -6.47 -27.11 -5.93
N THR A 190 -7.66 -26.62 -6.27
CA THR A 190 -8.77 -26.48 -5.32
C THR A 190 -9.91 -27.44 -5.65
N ARG A 191 -10.72 -27.78 -4.63
CA ARG A 191 -11.95 -28.58 -4.73
C ARG A 191 -13.04 -27.86 -3.94
N ASP A 192 -14.17 -27.60 -4.60
CA ASP A 192 -15.31 -26.87 -4.00
C ASP A 192 -14.91 -25.51 -3.39
N SER A 193 -13.99 -24.79 -4.05
CA SER A 193 -13.42 -23.52 -3.58
C SER A 193 -12.65 -23.58 -2.26
N ASN A 194 -12.20 -24.77 -1.84
CA ASN A 194 -11.22 -24.97 -0.77
C ASN A 194 -9.99 -25.69 -1.32
N THR A 195 -8.89 -25.70 -0.58
CA THR A 195 -7.65 -26.38 -0.98
C THR A 195 -7.85 -27.89 -1.08
N ASP A 196 -7.41 -28.52 -2.18
CA ASP A 196 -7.39 -29.99 -2.30
C ASP A 196 -6.16 -30.56 -1.59
N ILE A 197 -6.27 -30.78 -0.27
CA ILE A 197 -5.17 -31.17 0.63
C ILE A 197 -4.39 -32.39 0.14
N GLU A 198 -5.09 -33.42 -0.33
CA GLU A 198 -4.46 -34.67 -0.83
C GLU A 198 -3.52 -34.40 -2.01
N LYS A 199 -3.89 -33.47 -2.90
CA LYS A 199 -3.04 -33.09 -4.03
C LYS A 199 -1.98 -32.08 -3.64
N LEU A 200 -2.27 -31.19 -2.69
CA LEU A 200 -1.31 -30.20 -2.20
C LEU A 200 -0.07 -30.87 -1.59
N GLU A 201 -0.24 -31.97 -0.84
CA GLU A 201 0.88 -32.68 -0.20
C GLU A 201 1.97 -33.08 -1.20
N ASN A 202 1.56 -33.50 -2.40
CA ASN A 202 2.47 -33.94 -3.46
C ASN A 202 3.26 -32.78 -4.12
N LEU A 203 2.91 -31.52 -3.85
CA LEU A 203 3.57 -30.34 -4.40
C LEU A 203 4.66 -29.77 -3.49
N PHE A 204 4.63 -30.10 -2.19
CA PHE A 204 5.65 -29.66 -1.26
C PHE A 204 6.99 -30.34 -1.55
N SER A 205 8.05 -29.54 -1.52
CA SER A 205 9.43 -29.98 -1.66
C SER A 205 10.37 -29.00 -0.97
N ASP A 206 11.65 -29.37 -0.85
CA ASP A 206 12.69 -28.51 -0.25
C ASP A 206 12.96 -27.21 -1.02
N ASP A 207 12.38 -27.02 -2.21
CA ASP A 207 12.47 -25.80 -3.03
C ASP A 207 11.28 -24.85 -2.84
N VAL A 208 10.21 -25.27 -2.15
CA VAL A 208 9.08 -24.40 -1.84
C VAL A 208 9.49 -23.41 -0.76
N SER A 209 9.45 -22.11 -1.10
CA SER A 209 9.76 -21.02 -0.18
C SER A 209 8.53 -20.56 0.59
N MET A 210 7.38 -20.51 -0.08
CA MET A 210 6.12 -20.04 0.49
C MET A 210 4.92 -20.68 -0.21
N ILE A 211 3.88 -20.96 0.56
CA ILE A 211 2.52 -21.14 0.05
C ILE A 211 1.67 -19.93 0.40
N TYR A 212 0.89 -19.47 -0.57
CA TYR A 212 -0.10 -18.42 -0.41
C TYR A 212 -1.51 -19.01 -0.46
N ILE A 213 -2.36 -18.62 0.47
CA ILE A 213 -3.75 -19.08 0.63
C ILE A 213 -4.63 -17.83 0.72
N GLU A 214 -5.89 -17.87 0.26
CA GLU A 214 -6.85 -16.78 0.48
C GLU A 214 -8.05 -17.28 1.30
N SER A 215 -8.43 -16.53 2.35
CA SER A 215 -9.64 -16.79 3.13
C SER A 215 -10.20 -15.50 3.73
N PRO A 216 -11.40 -15.04 3.35
CA PRO A 216 -12.21 -15.57 2.25
C PRO A 216 -11.49 -15.45 0.89
N ASN A 217 -11.69 -16.43 -0.01
CA ASN A 217 -11.11 -16.38 -1.35
C ASN A 217 -11.97 -15.61 -2.36
N SER A 218 -11.52 -15.57 -3.61
CA SER A 218 -12.20 -14.89 -4.73
C SER A 218 -13.65 -15.36 -4.97
N HIS A 219 -14.02 -16.58 -4.56
CA HIS A 219 -15.38 -17.10 -4.65
C HIS A 219 -16.21 -16.85 -3.37
N GLY A 220 -15.63 -16.20 -2.36
CA GLY A 220 -16.24 -15.94 -1.06
C GLY A 220 -16.23 -17.14 -0.10
N ALA A 221 -15.53 -18.23 -0.45
CA ALA A 221 -15.41 -19.39 0.43
C ALA A 221 -14.34 -19.14 1.51
N LEU A 222 -14.62 -19.63 2.72
CA LEU A 222 -13.64 -19.70 3.80
C LEU A 222 -12.80 -20.95 3.61
N GLU A 223 -11.47 -20.80 3.74
CA GLU A 223 -10.57 -21.95 3.80
C GLU A 223 -10.67 -22.61 5.18
N GLU A 224 -11.12 -23.85 5.21
CA GLU A 224 -11.32 -24.62 6.44
C GLU A 224 -10.01 -25.25 6.94
N SER A 225 -9.05 -25.50 6.04
CA SER A 225 -7.86 -26.30 6.31
C SER A 225 -6.59 -25.45 6.53
N ILE A 226 -6.71 -24.18 6.92
CA ILE A 226 -5.56 -23.26 7.09
C ILE A 226 -4.51 -23.88 8.02
N LYS A 227 -4.93 -24.49 9.14
CA LYS A 227 -4.02 -25.12 10.09
C LYS A 227 -3.25 -26.28 9.46
N ASP A 228 -3.93 -27.17 8.77
CA ASP A 228 -3.32 -28.33 8.11
C ASP A 228 -2.32 -27.87 7.03
N ILE A 229 -2.70 -26.87 6.23
CA ILE A 229 -1.82 -26.29 5.19
C ILE A 229 -0.58 -25.66 5.83
N SER A 230 -0.73 -24.92 6.93
CA SER A 230 0.40 -24.32 7.64
C SER A 230 1.36 -25.38 8.20
N ASP A 231 0.83 -26.48 8.75
CA ASP A 231 1.63 -27.57 9.29
C ASP A 231 2.43 -28.28 8.20
N MET A 232 1.81 -28.50 7.03
CA MET A 232 2.50 -29.03 5.85
C MET A 232 3.59 -28.09 5.33
N ALA A 233 3.29 -26.77 5.29
CA ALA A 233 4.27 -25.75 4.91
C ALA A 233 5.48 -25.79 5.85
N HIS A 234 5.26 -25.77 7.17
CA HIS A 234 6.33 -25.81 8.16
C HIS A 234 7.11 -27.12 8.16
N ALA A 235 6.45 -28.26 7.96
CA ALA A 235 7.11 -29.56 7.85
C ALA A 235 8.09 -29.63 6.67
N SER A 236 7.83 -28.90 5.58
CA SER A 236 8.73 -28.76 4.43
C SER A 236 9.74 -27.60 4.55
N GLY A 237 9.66 -26.79 5.61
CA GLY A 237 10.47 -25.58 5.80
C GLY A 237 10.01 -24.36 4.98
N SER A 238 8.77 -24.37 4.47
CA SER A 238 8.14 -23.29 3.72
C SER A 238 7.38 -22.34 4.66
N LEU A 239 7.18 -21.09 4.24
CA LEU A 239 6.31 -20.14 4.95
C LEU A 239 4.85 -20.27 4.51
N CYS A 240 3.92 -20.05 5.44
CA CYS A 240 2.49 -19.95 5.16
C CYS A 240 2.04 -18.49 5.13
N CYS A 241 1.57 -18.01 3.97
CA CYS A 241 1.05 -16.66 3.78
C CYS A 241 -0.47 -16.67 3.54
N LEU A 242 -1.21 -15.91 4.32
CA LEU A 242 -2.66 -15.78 4.20
C LEU A 242 -3.05 -14.42 3.62
N GLY A 243 -3.76 -14.44 2.51
CA GLY A 243 -4.52 -13.32 1.97
C GLY A 243 -5.90 -13.23 2.63
N THR A 244 -6.21 -12.10 3.24
CA THR A 244 -7.50 -11.87 3.91
C THR A 244 -7.81 -10.36 4.00
N ASP A 245 -8.93 -10.01 4.63
CA ASP A 245 -9.29 -8.63 4.94
C ASP A 245 -9.54 -8.45 6.45
N PRO A 246 -9.31 -7.26 7.01
CA PRO A 246 -9.41 -7.03 8.45
C PRO A 246 -10.84 -7.13 9.00
N ILE A 247 -11.88 -7.04 8.16
CA ILE A 247 -13.27 -7.23 8.61
C ILE A 247 -13.53 -8.72 8.84
N ALA A 248 -13.09 -9.60 7.94
CA ALA A 248 -13.16 -11.04 8.15
C ALA A 248 -12.40 -11.47 9.43
N LEU A 249 -11.22 -10.91 9.66
CA LEU A 249 -10.41 -11.19 10.86
C LEU A 249 -11.07 -10.72 12.17
N SER A 250 -12.06 -9.83 12.14
CA SER A 250 -12.78 -9.42 13.35
C SER A 250 -13.72 -10.51 13.90
N ILE A 251 -13.98 -11.56 13.11
CA ILE A 251 -14.93 -12.64 13.44
C ILE A 251 -14.23 -14.01 13.41
N LEU A 252 -13.31 -14.21 12.46
CA LEU A 252 -12.64 -15.49 12.26
C LEU A 252 -11.52 -15.73 13.27
N GLU A 253 -11.09 -16.98 13.37
CA GLU A 253 -9.95 -17.36 14.21
C GLU A 253 -8.67 -16.63 13.76
N SER A 254 -7.86 -16.22 14.74
CA SER A 254 -6.64 -15.44 14.47
C SER A 254 -5.65 -16.22 13.61
N PRO A 255 -5.12 -15.65 12.51
CA PRO A 255 -4.13 -16.29 11.65
C PRO A 255 -2.94 -16.91 12.41
N SER A 256 -2.45 -16.25 13.46
CA SER A 256 -1.34 -16.77 14.26
C SER A 256 -1.66 -18.08 15.01
N SER A 257 -2.91 -18.31 15.46
CA SER A 257 -3.27 -19.59 16.10
C SER A 257 -3.38 -20.72 15.08
N LEU A 258 -3.61 -20.37 13.81
CA LEU A 258 -3.66 -21.27 12.67
C LEU A 258 -2.29 -21.51 12.03
N GLY A 259 -1.19 -21.05 12.63
CA GLY A 259 0.18 -21.29 12.12
C GLY A 259 0.60 -20.41 10.95
N VAL A 260 -0.15 -19.35 10.62
CA VAL A 260 0.21 -18.43 9.55
C VAL A 260 1.46 -17.62 9.92
N ASP A 261 2.38 -17.46 8.97
CA ASP A 261 3.63 -16.70 9.14
C ASP A 261 3.52 -15.25 8.70
N ILE A 262 2.74 -15.00 7.65
CA ILE A 262 2.55 -13.71 6.97
C ILE A 262 1.07 -13.54 6.65
N VAL A 263 0.50 -12.36 6.92
CA VAL A 263 -0.84 -11.98 6.48
C VAL A 263 -0.72 -10.79 5.54
N VAL A 264 -1.39 -10.87 4.40
CA VAL A 264 -1.49 -9.79 3.41
C VAL A 264 -2.95 -9.52 3.07
N GLY A 265 -3.27 -8.32 2.59
CA GLY A 265 -4.65 -7.95 2.34
C GLY A 265 -4.84 -6.54 1.82
N ASP A 266 -6.09 -6.08 1.86
CA ASP A 266 -6.46 -4.68 1.66
C ASP A 266 -7.18 -4.15 2.90
N ALA A 267 -6.61 -3.13 3.52
CA ALA A 267 -7.17 -2.45 4.68
C ALA A 267 -8.15 -1.32 4.30
N SER A 268 -8.39 -1.06 3.00
CA SER A 268 -9.33 -0.01 2.55
C SER A 268 -10.76 -0.24 3.03
N VAL A 269 -11.13 -1.48 3.33
CA VAL A 269 -12.41 -1.84 3.95
C VAL A 269 -12.60 -1.25 5.36
N LEU A 270 -11.56 -0.65 5.96
CA LEU A 270 -11.61 0.04 7.26
C LEU A 270 -12.06 1.51 7.14
N GLY A 271 -12.86 1.85 6.12
CA GLY A 271 -13.47 3.17 5.99
C GLY A 271 -12.87 4.06 4.91
N LEU A 272 -12.26 3.49 3.87
CA LEU A 272 -11.88 4.23 2.65
C LEU A 272 -12.90 4.04 1.53
N PRO A 273 -13.17 5.08 0.73
CA PRO A 273 -14.04 4.96 -0.43
C PRO A 273 -13.45 4.03 -1.48
N ASN A 274 -14.32 3.35 -2.23
CA ASN A 274 -13.94 2.62 -3.43
C ASN A 274 -13.41 3.63 -4.47
N ALA A 275 -12.09 3.80 -4.50
CA ALA A 275 -11.43 4.81 -5.31
C ALA A 275 -10.96 4.26 -6.68
N TYR A 276 -11.62 3.21 -7.18
CA TYR A 276 -11.38 2.57 -8.49
C TYR A 276 -9.88 2.37 -8.85
N GLY A 277 -9.05 2.00 -7.87
CA GLY A 277 -7.63 1.70 -8.09
C GLY A 277 -6.66 2.16 -6.99
N MET A 278 -7.11 2.96 -6.00
CA MET A 278 -6.35 3.20 -4.77
C MET A 278 -6.75 2.17 -3.71
N GLY A 279 -5.77 1.66 -2.98
CA GLY A 279 -5.98 0.78 -1.84
C GLY A 279 -4.96 1.04 -0.72
N VAL A 280 -5.07 0.29 0.36
CA VAL A 280 -4.10 0.28 1.46
C VAL A 280 -3.70 -1.16 1.70
N GLY A 281 -2.60 -1.58 1.10
CA GLY A 281 -2.12 -2.95 1.28
C GLY A 281 -1.79 -3.21 2.76
N LEU A 282 -2.31 -4.32 3.26
CA LEU A 282 -2.03 -4.83 4.60
C LEU A 282 -0.84 -5.78 4.53
N PHE A 283 0.08 -5.68 5.48
CA PHE A 283 1.18 -6.62 5.63
C PHE A 283 1.53 -6.81 7.10
N ALA A 284 1.37 -8.03 7.58
CA ALA A 284 1.75 -8.46 8.92
C ALA A 284 2.55 -9.76 8.87
N CYS A 285 3.46 -9.97 9.83
CA CYS A 285 4.24 -11.18 9.90
C CYS A 285 4.71 -11.48 11.33
N ARG A 286 5.28 -12.67 11.53
CA ARG A 286 5.95 -13.05 12.79
C ARG A 286 7.11 -12.11 13.14
N SER A 287 7.35 -11.96 14.43
CA SER A 287 8.44 -11.14 14.99
C SER A 287 9.83 -11.54 14.50
N ASP A 288 10.04 -12.83 14.20
CA ASP A 288 11.31 -13.38 13.74
C ASP A 288 11.77 -12.74 12.41
N TYR A 289 10.83 -12.20 11.64
CA TYR A 289 11.10 -11.61 10.32
C TYR A 289 11.24 -10.09 10.34
N LEU A 290 11.33 -9.46 11.53
CA LEU A 290 11.40 -8.00 11.71
C LEU A 290 12.37 -7.28 10.78
N ARG A 291 13.54 -7.86 10.54
CA ARG A 291 14.58 -7.27 9.68
C ARG A 291 14.28 -7.38 8.18
N GLN A 292 13.29 -8.18 7.80
CA GLN A 292 12.91 -8.46 6.41
C GLN A 292 11.58 -7.84 6.00
N VAL A 293 10.82 -7.29 6.96
CA VAL A 293 9.52 -6.64 6.72
C VAL A 293 9.67 -5.48 5.73
N PRO A 294 8.83 -5.42 4.69
CA PRO A 294 8.83 -4.33 3.72
C PRO A 294 8.23 -3.05 4.32
N GLY A 295 8.63 -1.91 3.75
CA GLY A 295 8.06 -0.62 4.12
C GLY A 295 8.42 -0.15 5.53
N ARG A 296 7.67 0.86 5.97
CA ARG A 296 7.93 1.60 7.21
C ARG A 296 7.35 0.89 8.42
N LEU A 297 8.06 1.05 9.54
CA LEU A 297 7.60 0.64 10.86
C LEU A 297 7.64 1.84 11.79
N VAL A 298 6.53 2.11 12.45
CA VAL A 298 6.50 3.02 13.60
C VAL A 298 6.76 2.23 14.87
N GLY A 299 7.69 2.71 15.68
CA GLY A 299 8.02 2.15 17.00
C GLY A 299 7.84 3.17 18.11
N ILE A 300 7.68 2.65 19.33
CA ILE A 300 7.70 3.46 20.56
C ILE A 300 9.16 3.69 20.99
N THR A 301 9.47 4.92 21.35
CA THR A 301 10.73 5.34 21.95
C THR A 301 10.47 6.34 23.11
N LYS A 302 11.53 6.97 23.61
CA LYS A 302 11.47 8.02 24.63
C LYS A 302 12.16 9.28 24.14
N ASP A 303 11.57 10.44 24.46
CA ASP A 303 12.20 11.74 24.21
C ASP A 303 13.31 12.05 25.25
N ALA A 304 13.98 13.19 25.08
CA ALA A 304 15.03 13.66 26.01
C ALA A 304 14.54 13.88 27.46
N THR A 305 13.22 13.97 27.66
CA THR A 305 12.57 14.11 28.98
C THR A 305 12.01 12.79 29.50
N ASN A 306 12.36 11.66 28.88
CA ASN A 306 11.91 10.30 29.23
C ASN A 306 10.39 10.08 29.07
N ARG A 307 9.69 10.90 28.27
CA ARG A 307 8.29 10.70 27.91
C ARG A 307 8.18 9.80 26.68
N ARG A 308 7.08 9.04 26.59
CA ARG A 308 6.80 8.19 25.43
C ARG A 308 6.70 9.04 24.16
N ALA A 309 7.39 8.61 23.12
CA ALA A 309 7.36 9.21 21.79
C ALA A 309 7.30 8.10 20.73
N TYR A 310 6.93 8.46 19.50
CA TYR A 310 6.85 7.57 18.34
C TYR A 310 7.88 8.00 17.30
N THR A 311 8.44 7.05 16.56
CA THR A 311 9.35 7.34 15.44
C THR A 311 9.30 6.22 14.43
N LEU A 312 9.62 6.54 13.17
CA LEU A 312 10.02 5.52 12.22
C LEU A 312 11.26 4.79 12.75
N THR A 313 11.24 3.46 12.74
CA THR A 313 12.29 2.61 13.33
C THR A 313 12.80 1.59 12.33
N LEU A 314 14.02 1.09 12.58
CA LEU A 314 14.70 0.11 11.73
C LEU A 314 14.78 0.55 10.25
N GLN A 315 15.04 1.84 10.03
CA GLN A 315 15.08 2.46 8.71
C GLN A 315 16.20 1.92 7.80
N THR A 316 17.20 1.22 8.35
CA THR A 316 18.25 0.54 7.57
C THR A 316 17.74 -0.56 6.64
N ARG A 317 16.45 -0.91 6.72
CA ARG A 317 15.76 -1.83 5.78
C ARG A 317 15.26 -1.11 4.53
N GLU A 318 15.08 0.20 4.61
CA GLU A 318 14.45 1.02 3.57
C GLU A 318 15.46 1.51 2.53
N GLN A 319 14.97 2.05 1.42
CA GLN A 319 15.77 2.38 0.23
C GLN A 319 16.57 3.71 0.28
N HIS A 320 16.31 4.56 1.27
CA HIS A 320 16.75 5.97 1.28
C HIS A 320 18.18 6.18 1.81
#